data_AF-A0A453BXP9-F1
#
_entry.id   AF-A0A453BXP9-F1
#
_cell.length_a   1.000
_cell.length_b   1.000
_cell.length_c   1.000
_cell.angle_alpha   90.00
_cell.angle_beta   90.00
_cell.angle_gamma   90.00
#
_symmetry.space_group_name_H-M   'P 1'
#
loop_
_entity.id
_entity.type
_entity.pdbx_description
1 polymer ?
#
loop_
_entity_poly.entity_id
_entity_poly.type
_entity_poly.pdbx_seq_one_letter_code
_entity_poly.pdbx_strand_id
1 'polypeptide(L)'
;MDVDRQETMEETILVGDDLMRGPPSPVVPKEIASHVLEGVELCDGILKNLFLCLQINDIEPFCQDEIVLYKQCAEKRDKEIRERLQDSEYKLGFSMPLEDAKERVTQLQSELTLLER
;
A
#
# COMPACT_ATOMS: atom_id res chain seq x y z
N MET A 1 -7.42 -14.83 46.34
CA MET A 1 -6.82 -15.67 45.30
C MET A 1 -7.25 -15.04 43.99
N ASP A 2 -6.45 -14.08 43.53
CA ASP A 2 -6.64 -13.38 42.26
C ASP A 2 -6.51 -14.41 41.14
N VAL A 3 -7.60 -14.58 40.40
CA VAL A 3 -7.65 -15.42 39.22
C VAL A 3 -7.02 -14.57 38.12
N ASP A 4 -5.79 -14.91 37.73
CA ASP A 4 -5.13 -14.40 36.54
C ASP A 4 -6.10 -14.52 35.35
N ARG A 5 -6.70 -13.39 34.96
CA ARG A 5 -7.32 -13.24 33.65
C ARG A 5 -6.18 -13.19 32.66
N GLN A 6 -5.70 -14.37 32.24
CA GLN A 6 -5.08 -14.48 30.94
C GLN A 6 -6.16 -14.10 29.93
N GLU A 7 -6.12 -12.86 29.45
CA GLU A 7 -6.74 -12.50 28.19
C GLU A 7 -6.12 -13.45 27.16
N THR A 8 -6.84 -14.50 26.81
CA THR A 8 -6.55 -15.28 25.62
C THR A 8 -6.80 -14.32 24.47
N MET A 9 -5.77 -13.59 24.03
CA MET A 9 -5.79 -12.95 22.73
C MET A 9 -6.00 -14.08 21.73
N GLU A 10 -7.23 -14.22 21.23
CA GLU A 10 -7.48 -15.10 20.10
C GLU A 10 -6.58 -14.61 18.96
N GLU A 11 -5.57 -15.40 18.60
CA GLU A 11 -4.73 -15.15 17.44
C GLU A 11 -5.67 -15.08 16.23
N THR A 12 -5.98 -13.85 15.82
CA THR A 12 -6.91 -13.63 14.72
C THR A 12 -6.18 -14.05 13.45
N ILE A 13 -6.57 -15.21 12.91
CA ILE A 13 -6.04 -15.74 11.66
C ILE A 13 -6.35 -14.73 10.57
N LEU A 14 -5.30 -14.15 9.99
CA LEU A 14 -5.40 -13.18 8.91
C LEU A 14 -5.64 -13.92 7.59
N VAL A 15 -6.75 -13.64 6.92
CA VAL A 15 -7.12 -14.29 5.65
C VAL A 15 -6.74 -13.37 4.49
N GLY A 16 -6.64 -13.89 3.26
CA GLY A 16 -6.43 -13.08 2.07
C GLY A 16 -7.37 -11.87 1.95
N ASP A 17 -8.61 -11.97 2.42
CA ASP A 17 -9.57 -10.86 2.47
C ASP A 17 -9.12 -9.72 3.41
N ASP A 18 -8.38 -10.02 4.47
CA ASP A 18 -7.83 -9.03 5.39
C ASP A 18 -6.66 -8.25 4.78
N LEU A 19 -6.00 -8.79 3.75
CA LEU A 19 -5.02 -8.06 2.93
C LEU A 19 -5.71 -7.06 1.99
N MET A 20 -6.99 -7.25 1.69
CA MET A 20 -7.79 -6.35 0.87
C MET A 20 -8.51 -5.27 1.71
N ARG A 21 -8.35 -5.29 3.04
CA ARG A 21 -8.90 -4.25 3.92
C ARG A 21 -7.99 -3.03 3.93
N GLY A 22 -8.52 -1.91 3.46
CA GLY A 22 -7.81 -0.63 3.48
C GLY A 22 -8.01 0.14 2.19
N PRO A 23 -7.45 1.36 2.09
CA PRO A 23 -7.45 2.09 0.83
C PRO A 23 -6.59 1.33 -0.20
N PRO A 24 -7.00 1.29 -1.48
CA PRO A 24 -6.22 0.62 -2.52
C PRO A 24 -4.84 1.26 -2.64
N SER A 25 -3.83 0.49 -3.05
CA SER A 25 -2.48 1.00 -3.26
C SER A 25 -2.48 2.22 -4.19
N PRO A 26 -1.67 3.24 -3.89
CA PRO A 26 -1.67 4.49 -4.64
C PRO A 26 -1.26 4.26 -6.10
N VAL A 27 -2.02 4.85 -7.03
CA VAL A 27 -1.67 4.86 -8.44
C VAL A 27 -0.59 5.93 -8.66
N VAL A 28 0.58 5.52 -9.14
CA VAL A 28 1.71 6.43 -9.38
C VAL A 28 1.71 6.84 -10.87
N PRO A 29 1.58 8.13 -11.19
CA PRO A 29 1.69 8.62 -12.57
C PRO A 29 3.07 8.33 -13.16
N LYS A 30 3.11 7.95 -14.44
CA LYS A 30 4.35 7.52 -15.11
C LYS A 30 5.41 8.62 -15.16
N GLU A 31 4.97 9.88 -15.21
CA GLU A 31 5.82 11.05 -15.35
C GLU A 31 6.70 11.28 -14.11
N ILE A 32 6.20 10.91 -12.92
CA ILE A 32 6.88 11.08 -11.64
C ILE A 32 7.30 9.75 -10.99
N ALA A 33 6.98 8.62 -11.63
CA ALA A 33 7.21 7.28 -11.08
C ALA A 33 8.66 7.02 -10.71
N SER A 34 9.62 7.45 -11.55
CA SER A 34 11.04 7.25 -11.27
C SER A 34 11.50 7.95 -10.00
N HIS A 35 10.93 9.11 -9.68
CA HIS A 35 11.28 9.87 -8.48
C HIS A 35 10.56 9.34 -7.24
N VAL A 36 9.27 9.03 -7.38
CA VAL A 36 8.43 8.57 -6.26
C VAL A 36 8.89 7.20 -5.76
N LEU A 37 9.20 6.28 -6.67
CA LEU A 37 9.53 4.90 -6.34
C LEU A 37 11.02 4.66 -6.01
N GLU A 38 11.87 5.68 -6.16
CA GLU A 38 13.31 5.53 -5.94
C GLU A 38 13.62 5.11 -4.50
N GLY A 39 14.23 3.95 -4.33
CA GLY A 39 14.62 3.42 -3.02
C GLY A 39 13.46 2.97 -2.13
N VAL A 40 12.22 2.91 -2.65
CA VAL A 40 11.07 2.36 -1.93
C VAL A 40 11.15 0.83 -1.91
N GLU A 41 10.94 0.23 -0.74
CA GLU A 41 10.82 -1.23 -0.61
C GLU A 41 9.47 -1.70 -1.17
N LEU A 42 9.48 -2.35 -2.34
CA LEU A 42 8.26 -2.80 -3.02
C LEU A 42 7.66 -4.09 -2.46
N CYS A 43 8.26 -4.65 -1.41
CA CYS A 43 7.87 -5.92 -0.77
C CYS A 43 8.09 -7.16 -1.65
N ASP A 44 8.84 -7.07 -2.75
CA ASP A 44 9.01 -8.18 -3.72
C ASP A 44 9.56 -9.46 -3.08
N GLY A 45 10.53 -9.34 -2.17
CA GLY A 45 11.11 -10.49 -1.46
C GLY A 45 10.10 -11.14 -0.51
N ILE A 46 9.37 -10.31 0.25
CA ILE A 46 8.35 -10.78 1.19
C ILE A 46 7.19 -11.44 0.44
N LEU A 47 6.75 -10.83 -0.67
CA LEU A 47 5.70 -11.36 -1.53
C LEU A 47 6.09 -12.72 -2.13
N LYS A 48 7.35 -12.87 -2.59
CA LYS A 48 7.85 -14.16 -3.07
C LYS A 48 7.82 -15.23 -1.99
N ASN A 49 8.19 -14.89 -0.75
CA ASN A 49 8.15 -15.84 0.37
C ASN A 49 6.70 -16.24 0.70
N LEU A 50 5.77 -15.28 0.71
CA LEU A 50 4.35 -15.55 0.89
C LEU A 50 3.82 -16.52 -0.18
N PHE A 51 4.10 -16.26 -1.46
CA PHE A 51 3.70 -17.16 -2.54
C PHE A 51 4.32 -18.55 -2.42
N LEU A 52 5.60 -18.64 -2.03
CA LEU A 52 6.26 -19.92 -1.81
C LEU A 52 5.60 -20.70 -0.67
N CYS A 53 5.27 -20.02 0.44
CA CYS A 53 4.58 -20.66 1.56
C CYS A 53 3.20 -21.18 1.14
N LEU A 54 2.41 -20.35 0.44
CA LEU A 54 1.10 -20.72 -0.07
C LEU A 54 1.18 -21.91 -1.04
N GLN A 55 2.21 -21.96 -1.89
CA GLN A 55 2.43 -23.07 -2.82
C GLN A 55 2.77 -24.40 -2.10
N ILE A 56 3.44 -24.34 -0.94
CA ILE A 56 3.85 -25.54 -0.19
C ILE A 56 2.72 -26.07 0.70
N ASN A 57 1.98 -25.16 1.35
CA ASN A 57 1.04 -25.51 2.40
C ASN A 57 -0.44 -25.43 1.97
N ASP A 58 -0.72 -24.91 0.77
CA ASP A 58 -2.04 -24.78 0.11
C ASP A 58 -3.14 -24.02 0.90
N ILE A 59 -2.92 -23.59 2.15
CA ILE A 59 -3.97 -22.99 2.99
C ILE A 59 -3.42 -22.02 4.06
N GLU A 60 -4.17 -20.94 4.29
CA GLU A 60 -4.05 -20.01 5.43
C GLU A 60 -4.64 -20.69 6.68
N PRO A 61 -3.81 -21.43 7.43
CA PRO A 61 -3.19 -20.79 8.59
C PRO A 61 -1.67 -21.02 8.68
N PHE A 62 -1.06 -21.76 7.76
CA PHE A 62 0.37 -22.09 7.83
C PHE A 62 1.28 -20.92 7.46
N CYS A 63 0.78 -19.96 6.68
CA CYS A 63 1.56 -18.84 6.15
C CYS A 63 1.26 -17.51 6.86
N GLN A 64 0.75 -17.56 8.10
CA GLN A 64 0.36 -16.35 8.84
C GLN A 64 1.52 -15.36 9.02
N ASP A 65 2.73 -15.86 9.26
CA ASP A 65 3.91 -15.01 9.42
C ASP A 65 4.22 -14.24 8.14
N GLU A 66 4.23 -14.92 6.99
CA GLU A 66 4.45 -14.28 5.69
C GLU A 66 3.34 -13.29 5.34
N ILE A 67 2.08 -13.60 5.69
CA ILE A 67 0.93 -12.73 5.50
C ILE A 67 1.07 -11.44 6.32
N VAL A 68 1.41 -11.56 7.62
CA VAL A 68 1.62 -10.40 8.49
C VAL A 68 2.79 -9.55 8.01
N LEU A 69 3.90 -10.17 7.64
CA LEU A 69 5.06 -9.46 7.10
C LEU A 69 4.72 -8.72 5.81
N TYR A 70 3.98 -9.36 4.90
CA TYR A 70 3.56 -8.72 3.65
C TYR A 70 2.64 -7.53 3.92
N LYS A 71 1.66 -7.69 4.81
CA LYS A 71 0.73 -6.63 5.19
C LYS A 71 1.48 -5.41 5.75
N GLN A 72 2.37 -5.61 6.71
CA GLN A 72 3.15 -4.53 7.31
C GLN A 72 4.02 -3.81 6.27
N CYS A 73 4.64 -4.56 5.37
CA CYS A 73 5.42 -3.97 4.29
C CYS A 73 4.54 -3.17 3.33
N ALA A 74 3.40 -3.72 2.89
CA ALA A 74 2.48 -3.05 1.97
C ALA A 74 1.91 -1.76 2.57
N GLU A 75 1.53 -1.77 3.84
CA GLU A 75 1.05 -0.58 4.55
C GLU A 75 2.13 0.51 4.64
N LYS A 76 3.37 0.13 4.98
CA LYS A 76 4.51 1.05 5.03
C LYS A 76 4.83 1.63 3.65
N ARG A 77 4.91 0.78 2.64
CA ARG A 77 5.17 1.15 1.24
C ARG A 77 4.12 2.13 0.73
N ASP A 78 2.85 1.81 0.92
CA ASP A 78 1.75 2.62 0.40
C ASP A 78 1.67 3.97 1.11
N LYS A 79 1.97 4.02 2.41
CA LYS A 79 2.10 5.29 3.14
C LYS A 79 3.22 6.16 2.57
N GLU A 80 4.41 5.59 2.40
CA GLU A 80 5.57 6.30 1.88
C GLU A 80 5.34 6.81 0.45
N ILE A 81 4.74 5.99 -0.42
CA ILE A 81 4.41 6.39 -1.79
C ILE A 81 3.39 7.55 -1.79
N ARG A 82 2.37 7.53 -0.94
CA ARG A 82 1.39 8.62 -0.84
C ARG A 82 2.04 9.94 -0.42
N GLU A 83 2.90 9.90 0.59
CA GLU A 83 3.62 11.10 1.05
C GLU A 83 4.51 11.68 -0.04
N ARG A 84 5.27 10.81 -0.75
CA ARG A 84 6.14 11.22 -1.86
C ARG A 84 5.38 11.73 -3.07
N LEU A 85 4.23 11.14 -3.40
CA LEU A 85 3.36 11.61 -4.47
C LEU A 85 2.88 13.03 -4.19
N GLN A 86 2.39 13.28 -2.97
CA GLN A 86 1.91 14.61 -2.58
C GLN A 86 3.03 15.66 -2.66
N ASP A 87 4.21 15.34 -2.15
CA ASP A 87 5.37 16.24 -2.21
C ASP A 87 5.83 16.49 -3.66
N SER A 88 5.83 15.45 -4.51
CA SER A 88 6.23 15.56 -5.92
C SER A 88 5.25 16.41 -6.72
N GLU A 89 3.95 16.18 -6.58
CA GLU A 89 2.91 16.97 -7.26
C GLU A 89 2.90 18.41 -6.75
N TYR A 90 3.12 18.63 -5.45
CA TYR A 90 3.28 19.98 -4.89
C TYR A 90 4.46 20.71 -5.53
N LYS A 91 5.65 20.11 -5.53
CA LYS A 91 6.86 20.71 -6.14
C LYS A 91 6.68 20.96 -7.64
N LEU A 92 6.07 20.03 -8.35
CA LEU A 92 5.75 20.16 -9.77
C LEU A 92 4.86 21.38 -9.99
N GLY A 93 3.76 21.49 -9.24
CA GLY A 93 2.83 22.63 -9.29
C GLY A 93 3.47 23.98 -9.00
N PHE A 94 4.48 24.04 -8.12
CA PHE A 94 5.23 25.28 -7.83
C PHE A 94 6.10 25.77 -8.99
N SER A 95 6.59 24.85 -9.83
CA SER A 95 7.48 25.16 -10.95
C SER A 95 6.74 25.31 -12.29
N MET A 96 5.47 24.95 -12.33
CA MET A 96 4.66 24.91 -13.54
C MET A 96 4.03 26.27 -13.86
N PRO A 97 3.96 26.70 -15.14
CA PRO A 97 3.17 27.85 -15.54
C PRO A 97 1.69 27.72 -15.14
N LEU A 98 1.03 28.84 -14.87
CA LEU A 98 -0.34 28.84 -14.33
C LEU A 98 -1.36 28.12 -15.23
N GLU A 99 -1.25 28.24 -16.55
CA GLU A 99 -2.18 27.58 -17.47
C GLU A 99 -1.97 26.06 -17.49
N ASP A 100 -0.73 25.60 -17.57
CA ASP A 100 -0.38 24.18 -17.48
C ASP A 100 -0.82 23.57 -16.14
N ALA A 101 -0.70 24.33 -15.04
CA ALA A 101 -1.17 23.90 -13.72
C ALA A 101 -2.69 23.73 -13.67
N LYS A 102 -3.46 24.61 -14.32
CA LYS A 102 -4.92 24.47 -14.43
C LYS A 102 -5.30 23.24 -15.25
N GLU A 103 -4.62 22.97 -16.36
CA GLU A 103 -4.84 21.77 -17.16
C GLU A 103 -4.53 20.49 -16.38
N ARG A 104 -3.46 20.49 -15.58
CA ARG A 104 -3.14 19.35 -14.71
C ARG A 104 -4.20 19.12 -13.64
N VAL A 105 -4.75 20.19 -13.04
CA VAL A 105 -5.85 20.07 -12.06
C VAL A 105 -7.10 19.48 -12.69
N THR A 106 -7.49 19.92 -13.89
CA THR A 106 -8.68 19.36 -14.58
C THR A 106 -8.46 17.89 -14.96
N GLN A 107 -7.26 17.52 -15.40
CA GLN A 107 -6.89 16.13 -15.65
C GLN A 107 -7.04 15.27 -14.38
N LEU A 108 -6.39 15.67 -13.27
CA LEU A 108 -6.44 14.93 -12.00
C LEU A 108 -7.87 14.82 -11.46
N GLN A 109 -8.67 15.88 -11.56
CA GLN A 109 -10.08 15.84 -11.19
C GLN A 109 -10.87 14.83 -12.03
N SER A 110 -10.62 14.75 -13.34
CA SER A 110 -11.28 13.77 -14.20
C SER A 110 -10.90 12.33 -13.83
N GLU A 111 -9.63 12.07 -13.50
CA GLU A 111 -9.16 10.76 -13.05
C GLU A 111 -9.80 10.34 -11.71
N LEU A 112 -9.98 11.27 -10.77
CA LEU A 112 -10.72 11.01 -9.53
C LEU A 112 -12.16 10.58 -9.80
N THR A 113 -12.88 11.26 -10.70
CA THR A 113 -14.27 10.89 -11.03
C THR A 113 -14.41 9.52 -11.70
N LEU A 114 -13.34 9.03 -12.35
CA LEU A 114 -13.30 7.69 -12.92
C LEU A 114 -13.05 6.61 -11.87
N LEU A 115 -12.29 6.93 -10.82
CA LEU A 115 -11.98 6.01 -9.72
C LEU A 115 -13.13 5.90 -8.69
N GLU A 116 -14.01 6.90 -8.63
CA GLU A 116 -15.22 6.89 -7.79
C GLU A 116 -16.42 6.14 -8.39
N ARG A 117 -16.35 5.73 -9.67
CA ARG A 117 -17.40 4.98 -10.39
C ARG A 117 -17.14 3.48 -10.42
#